data_AF-A0A2N8ZHH0-F1
#
_entry.id   AF-A0A2N8ZHH0-F1
#
_cell.length_a   1.000
_cell.length_b   1.000
_cell.length_c   1.000
_cell.angle_alpha   90.00
_cell.angle_beta   90.00
_cell.angle_gamma   90.00
#
_symmetry.space_group_name_H-M   'P 1'
#
loop_
_entity.id
_entity.type
_entity.pdbx_description
1 polymer ?
#
loop_
_entity_poly.entity_id
_entity_poly.type
_entity_poly.pdbx_seq_one_letter_code
_entity_poly.pdbx_strand_id
1 'polypeptide(L)'
;MLEILKNVLETLKKLFTNHITNVVVIVHIAVVYGIYNYDPTLYPDFFIVWFAGIILSAVELGSRYKDEPSSVLTSSPGVMYLVINGLICCFGFFLIQNFSWHFEVDEILPLMAQRTMDIMQAALGSMMIMRSSFIKLGNDSQTDLGLNIVLKKLLAMVDREVDRVRATKRSKDVTALLKGTSYSDTRNKVITYCLDVMQNISPDERRKLKFELNAIDAQDECVDRTTRKYSAGLLIYNIVGQSVLESAVRDLGLYSSVECKESELSVDPQEEFESVRDTFEDMLDTPSPPPNGNSKSVEEGSEPTETQADKAIE
;
A
#
# COMPACT_ATOMS: atom_id res chain seq x y z
N MET A 1 -9.98 -17.33 -6.70
CA MET A 1 -11.01 -16.52 -6.00
C MET A 1 -10.92 -16.65 -4.47
N LEU A 2 -10.91 -17.87 -3.92
CA LEU A 2 -10.72 -18.15 -2.48
C LEU A 2 -9.41 -17.61 -1.88
N GLU A 3 -8.33 -17.64 -2.67
CA GLU A 3 -7.00 -17.16 -2.26
C GLU A 3 -6.91 -15.63 -2.20
N ILE A 4 -7.61 -14.95 -3.10
CA ILE A 4 -7.79 -13.49 -3.08
C ILE A 4 -8.63 -13.10 -1.86
N LEU A 5 -9.70 -13.85 -1.57
CA LEU A 5 -10.54 -13.59 -0.39
C LEU A 5 -9.75 -13.76 0.92
N LYS A 6 -8.89 -14.78 1.01
CA LYS A 6 -7.99 -14.98 2.17
C LYS A 6 -6.98 -13.84 2.32
N ASN A 7 -6.33 -13.42 1.24
CA ASN A 7 -5.40 -12.29 1.29
C ASN A 7 -6.10 -10.98 1.68
N VAL A 8 -7.31 -10.74 1.17
CA VAL A 8 -8.14 -9.59 1.57
C VAL A 8 -8.52 -9.68 3.05
N LEU A 9 -8.89 -10.86 3.54
CA LEU A 9 -9.27 -11.08 4.95
C LEU A 9 -8.08 -10.93 5.91
N GLU A 10 -6.89 -11.42 5.54
CA GLU A 10 -5.66 -11.20 6.33
C GLU A 10 -5.23 -9.74 6.32
N THR A 11 -5.39 -9.06 5.19
CA THR A 11 -5.13 -7.62 5.08
C THR A 11 -6.10 -6.83 5.95
N LEU A 12 -7.39 -7.19 5.95
CA LEU A 12 -8.42 -6.62 6.83
C LEU A 12 -8.12 -6.87 8.32
N LYS A 13 -7.69 -8.07 8.70
CA LYS A 13 -7.30 -8.39 10.08
C LYS A 13 -6.09 -7.56 10.53
N LYS A 14 -5.05 -7.45 9.71
CA LYS A 14 -3.91 -6.56 9.98
C LYS A 14 -4.31 -5.09 10.05
N LEU A 15 -5.31 -4.68 9.26
CA LEU A 15 -5.90 -3.36 9.36
C LEU A 15 -6.51 -3.15 10.75
N PHE A 16 -7.39 -4.03 11.22
CA PHE A 16 -8.10 -3.89 12.51
C PHE A 16 -7.19 -3.97 13.76
N THR A 17 -6.01 -4.59 13.68
CA THR A 17 -5.06 -4.60 14.81
C THR A 17 -4.36 -3.23 15.00
N ASN A 18 -4.39 -2.35 14.01
CA ASN A 18 -3.78 -1.04 14.10
C ASN A 18 -4.71 -0.04 14.80
N HIS A 19 -4.24 0.57 15.89
CA HIS A 19 -4.97 1.62 16.63
C HIS A 19 -5.50 2.74 15.71
N ILE A 20 -4.75 3.08 14.66
CA ILE A 20 -5.13 4.10 13.66
C ILE A 20 -6.39 3.67 12.88
N THR A 21 -6.44 2.41 12.45
CA THR A 21 -7.59 1.88 11.73
C THR A 21 -8.82 1.81 12.64
N ASN A 22 -8.65 1.47 13.90
CA ASN A 22 -9.75 1.48 14.87
C ASN A 22 -10.32 2.90 15.06
N VAL A 23 -9.47 3.91 15.17
CA VAL A 23 -9.91 5.32 15.21
C VAL A 23 -10.67 5.70 13.94
N VAL A 24 -10.15 5.32 12.77
CA VAL A 24 -10.81 5.56 11.48
C VAL A 24 -12.19 4.92 11.43
N VAL A 25 -12.32 3.67 11.87
CA VAL A 25 -13.60 2.95 11.90
C VAL A 25 -14.58 3.60 12.87
N ILE A 26 -14.12 3.99 14.07
CA ILE A 26 -14.94 4.69 15.06
C ILE A 26 -15.45 6.03 14.50
N VAL A 27 -14.59 6.80 13.83
CA VAL A 27 -14.99 8.08 13.22
C VAL A 27 -16.04 7.86 12.13
N HIS A 28 -15.90 6.83 11.28
CA HIS A 28 -16.94 6.52 10.28
C HIS A 28 -18.25 6.10 10.91
N ILE A 29 -18.21 5.24 11.94
CA ILE A 29 -19.43 4.83 12.64
C ILE A 29 -20.11 6.04 13.26
N ALA A 30 -19.36 6.95 13.88
CA ALA A 30 -19.90 8.18 14.44
C ALA A 30 -20.53 9.10 13.38
N VAL A 31 -19.88 9.26 12.22
CA VAL A 31 -20.40 10.06 11.11
C VAL A 31 -21.65 9.43 10.51
N VAL A 32 -21.64 8.13 10.24
CA VAL A 32 -22.80 7.38 9.75
C VAL A 32 -23.96 7.46 10.73
N TYR A 33 -23.69 7.28 12.03
CA TYR A 33 -24.68 7.44 13.09
C TYR A 33 -25.24 8.86 13.12
N GLY A 34 -24.39 9.89 13.02
CA GLY A 34 -24.83 11.28 12.94
C GLY A 34 -25.75 11.56 11.75
N ILE A 35 -25.39 11.06 10.57
CA ILE A 35 -26.19 11.20 9.34
C ILE A 35 -27.53 10.47 9.48
N TYR A 36 -27.53 9.24 10.02
CA TYR A 36 -28.74 8.46 10.24
C TYR A 36 -29.74 9.17 11.15
N ASN A 37 -29.26 9.83 12.20
CA ASN A 37 -30.11 10.61 13.11
C ASN A 37 -30.55 11.96 12.52
N TYR A 38 -29.86 12.48 11.50
CA TYR A 38 -30.19 13.75 10.86
C TYR A 38 -31.33 13.60 9.85
N ASP A 39 -31.14 12.76 8.82
CA ASP A 39 -32.17 12.45 7.84
C ASP A 39 -31.87 11.10 7.16
N PRO A 40 -32.68 10.06 7.39
CA PRO A 40 -32.48 8.75 6.78
C PRO A 40 -32.51 8.76 5.24
N THR A 41 -33.20 9.74 4.64
CA THR A 41 -33.38 9.81 3.18
C THR A 41 -32.13 10.29 2.43
N LEU A 42 -31.24 11.01 3.12
CA LEU A 42 -29.99 11.55 2.58
C LEU A 42 -28.80 10.58 2.69
N TYR A 43 -28.95 9.48 3.44
CA TYR A 43 -27.92 8.45 3.59
C TYR A 43 -27.27 7.98 2.27
N PRO A 44 -28.02 7.63 1.21
CA PRO A 44 -27.40 7.24 -0.06
C PRO A 44 -26.53 8.34 -0.69
N ASP A 45 -26.87 9.62 -0.49
CA ASP A 45 -26.11 10.74 -1.06
C ASP A 45 -24.78 10.93 -0.35
N PHE A 46 -24.81 10.90 0.98
CA PHE A 46 -23.58 10.92 1.77
C PHE A 46 -22.65 9.77 1.40
N PHE A 47 -23.19 8.57 1.17
CA PHE A 47 -22.38 7.43 0.74
C PHE A 47 -21.75 7.65 -0.64
N ILE A 48 -22.51 8.16 -1.61
CA ILE A 48 -22.01 8.47 -2.96
C ILE A 48 -20.92 9.54 -2.89
N VAL A 49 -21.14 10.62 -2.12
CA VAL A 49 -20.17 11.71 -1.94
C VAL A 49 -18.88 11.20 -1.27
N TRP A 50 -19.01 10.39 -0.22
CA TRP A 50 -17.88 9.76 0.45
C TRP A 50 -17.04 8.92 -0.52
N PHE A 51 -17.72 8.08 -1.31
CA PHE A 51 -17.08 7.21 -2.29
C PHE A 51 -16.41 7.99 -3.42
N ALA A 52 -17.06 9.05 -3.92
CA ALA A 52 -16.49 9.95 -4.90
C ALA A 52 -15.21 10.63 -4.35
N GLY A 53 -15.23 11.07 -3.09
CA GLY A 53 -14.07 11.62 -2.41
C GLY A 53 -12.90 10.63 -2.34
N ILE A 54 -13.17 9.36 -1.99
CA ILE A 54 -12.14 8.31 -1.98
C ILE A 54 -11.55 8.09 -3.38
N ILE A 55 -12.37 8.03 -4.42
CA ILE A 55 -11.88 7.84 -5.79
C ILE A 55 -10.98 9.00 -6.20
N LEU A 56 -11.40 10.24 -5.97
CA LEU A 56 -10.61 11.43 -6.32
C LEU A 56 -9.25 11.44 -5.59
N SER A 57 -9.23 11.06 -4.32
CA SER A 57 -7.98 10.91 -3.57
C SER A 57 -7.13 9.73 -4.02
N ALA A 58 -7.74 8.61 -4.43
CA ALA A 58 -7.00 7.47 -4.97
C ALA A 58 -6.31 7.83 -6.28
N VAL A 59 -6.97 8.60 -7.15
CA VAL A 59 -6.37 9.14 -8.38
C VAL A 59 -5.21 10.08 -8.07
N GLU A 60 -5.37 10.99 -7.09
CA GLU A 60 -4.29 11.87 -6.64
C GLU A 60 -3.08 11.05 -6.18
N LEU A 61 -3.29 10.08 -5.29
CA LEU A 61 -2.23 9.26 -4.72
C LEU A 61 -1.57 8.37 -5.78
N GLY A 62 -2.36 7.72 -6.63
CA GLY A 62 -1.87 6.88 -7.73
C GLY A 62 -1.03 7.66 -8.74
N SER A 63 -1.40 8.92 -9.03
CA SER A 63 -0.62 9.77 -9.92
C SER A 63 0.75 10.17 -9.34
N ARG A 64 0.86 10.23 -8.01
CA ARG A 64 2.09 10.60 -7.28
C ARG A 64 3.09 9.44 -7.20
N TYR A 65 2.61 8.20 -7.05
CA TYR A 65 3.45 7.01 -6.87
C TYR A 65 3.26 6.01 -8.01
N LYS A 66 3.67 6.41 -9.22
CA LYS A 66 3.48 5.62 -10.46
C LYS A 66 4.09 4.22 -10.40
N ASP A 67 5.20 4.06 -9.67
CA ASP A 67 5.97 2.82 -9.68
C ASP A 67 5.36 1.73 -8.77
N GLU A 68 4.49 2.08 -7.82
CA GLU A 68 3.87 1.10 -6.91
C GLU A 68 2.53 1.59 -6.31
N PRO A 69 1.52 1.90 -7.14
CA PRO A 69 0.31 2.58 -6.69
C PRO A 69 -0.53 1.74 -5.71
N SER A 70 -0.56 0.42 -5.88
CA SER A 70 -1.32 -0.50 -5.03
C SER A 70 -0.80 -0.55 -3.59
N SER A 71 0.52 -0.51 -3.42
CA SER A 71 1.18 -0.51 -2.11
C SER A 71 0.84 0.76 -1.32
N VAL A 72 0.78 1.91 -2.00
CA VAL A 72 0.45 3.18 -1.35
C VAL A 72 -1.03 3.25 -0.94
N LEU A 73 -1.93 2.79 -1.80
CA LEU A 73 -3.38 2.81 -1.53
C LEU A 73 -3.79 1.89 -0.36
N THR A 74 -3.01 0.83 -0.11
CA THR A 74 -3.27 -0.13 0.97
C THR A 74 -2.43 0.13 2.23
N SER A 75 -1.46 1.05 2.17
CA SER A 75 -0.67 1.46 3.32
C SER A 75 -1.53 2.13 4.39
N SER A 76 -1.20 1.93 5.68
CA SER A 76 -1.95 2.55 6.79
C SER A 76 -2.11 4.08 6.67
N PRO A 77 -1.07 4.88 6.36
CA PRO A 77 -1.23 6.32 6.17
C PRO A 77 -1.98 6.66 4.85
N GLY A 78 -1.85 5.82 3.81
CA GLY A 78 -2.58 5.98 2.55
C GLY A 78 -4.09 5.81 2.74
N VAL A 79 -4.51 4.75 3.45
CA VAL A 79 -5.92 4.52 3.79
C VAL A 79 -6.49 5.68 4.61
N MET A 80 -5.73 6.17 5.61
CA MET A 80 -6.14 7.34 6.41
C MET A 80 -6.33 8.58 5.55
N TYR A 81 -5.43 8.81 4.59
CA TYR A 81 -5.55 9.90 3.64
C TYR A 81 -6.83 9.76 2.78
N LEU A 82 -7.12 8.59 2.21
CA LEU A 82 -8.35 8.37 1.43
C LEU A 82 -9.62 8.65 2.25
N VAL A 83 -9.65 8.12 3.47
CA VAL A 83 -10.77 8.27 4.40
C VAL A 83 -11.02 9.73 4.77
N ILE A 84 -9.98 10.45 5.18
CA ILE A 84 -10.12 11.83 5.64
C ILE A 84 -10.69 12.69 4.50
N ASN A 85 -10.22 12.47 3.27
CA ASN A 85 -10.74 13.17 2.11
C ASN A 85 -12.21 12.82 1.80
N GLY A 86 -12.60 11.55 1.92
CA GLY A 86 -14.01 11.15 1.80
C GLY A 86 -14.90 11.84 2.85
N LEU A 87 -14.43 11.90 4.10
CA LEU A 87 -15.15 12.57 5.20
C LEU A 87 -15.25 14.09 4.99
N ILE A 88 -14.21 14.71 4.44
CA ILE A 88 -14.26 16.14 4.10
C ILE A 88 -15.29 16.41 3.00
N CYS A 89 -15.42 15.53 2.00
CA CYS A 89 -16.47 15.66 0.99
C CYS A 89 -17.87 15.54 1.63
N CYS A 90 -18.05 14.61 2.58
CA CYS A 90 -19.30 14.50 3.34
C CYS A 90 -19.61 15.77 4.12
N PHE A 91 -18.60 16.37 4.75
CA PHE A 91 -18.76 17.64 5.46
C PHE A 91 -19.15 18.77 4.51
N GLY A 92 -18.56 18.83 3.31
CA GLY A 92 -18.99 19.77 2.26
C GLY A 92 -20.44 19.57 1.86
N PHE A 93 -20.88 18.32 1.66
CA PHE A 93 -22.28 18.03 1.36
C PHE A 93 -23.22 18.44 2.49
N PHE A 94 -22.84 18.17 3.75
CA PHE A 94 -23.59 18.63 4.92
C PHE A 94 -23.76 20.16 4.93
N LEU A 95 -22.70 20.92 4.60
CA LEU A 95 -22.78 22.38 4.52
C LEU A 95 -23.72 22.84 3.40
N ILE A 96 -23.68 22.21 2.22
CA ILE A 96 -24.58 22.54 1.11
C ILE A 96 -26.05 22.36 1.54
N GLN A 97 -26.37 21.24 2.19
CA GLN A 97 -27.73 20.94 2.65
C GLN A 97 -28.23 21.90 3.73
N ASN A 98 -27.36 22.36 4.64
CA ASN A 98 -27.77 23.21 5.76
C ASN A 98 -27.80 24.70 5.43
N PHE A 99 -26.91 25.17 4.55
CA PHE A 99 -26.75 26.59 4.23
C PHE A 99 -27.34 26.97 2.87
N SER A 100 -27.96 26.01 2.16
CA SER A 100 -28.46 26.19 0.79
C SER A 100 -27.38 26.75 -0.16
N TRP A 101 -26.13 26.35 0.07
CA TRP A 101 -24.98 26.73 -0.78
C TRP A 101 -24.87 25.83 -2.01
N HIS A 102 -25.97 25.60 -2.70
CA HIS A 102 -26.00 24.86 -3.96
C HIS A 102 -26.06 25.81 -5.15
N PHE A 103 -25.48 25.40 -6.27
CA PHE A 103 -25.82 26.00 -7.55
C PHE A 103 -27.20 25.49 -7.98
N GLU A 104 -28.16 26.39 -8.11
CA GLU A 104 -29.48 26.07 -8.64
C GLU A 104 -29.34 25.71 -10.12
N VAL A 105 -29.76 24.50 -10.44
CA VAL A 105 -29.93 24.00 -11.80
C VAL A 105 -31.34 24.41 -12.23
N ASP A 106 -31.50 24.97 -13.44
CA ASP A 106 -32.77 25.53 -13.96
C ASP A 106 -34.01 24.73 -13.52
N GLU A 107 -35.08 25.42 -13.11
CA GLU A 107 -36.33 24.84 -12.58
C GLU A 107 -37.03 23.85 -13.53
N ILE A 108 -36.65 23.86 -14.80
CA ILE A 108 -37.19 22.97 -15.86
C ILE A 108 -36.60 21.56 -15.74
N LEU A 109 -35.46 21.39 -15.06
CA LEU A 109 -34.75 20.12 -14.96
C LEU A 109 -35.30 19.24 -13.83
N PRO A 110 -35.19 17.90 -13.96
CA PRO A 110 -35.70 16.98 -12.95
C PRO A 110 -35.01 17.17 -11.59
N LEU A 111 -35.71 16.88 -10.48
CA LEU A 111 -35.14 16.93 -9.12
C LEU A 111 -33.86 16.09 -8.96
N MET A 112 -33.71 15.02 -9.75
CA MET A 112 -32.49 14.20 -9.80
C MET A 112 -31.28 14.96 -10.34
N ALA A 113 -31.47 15.94 -11.24
CA ALA A 113 -30.40 16.76 -11.78
C ALA A 113 -29.81 17.67 -10.69
N GLN A 114 -30.66 18.31 -9.88
CA GLN A 114 -30.22 19.12 -8.75
C GLN A 114 -29.42 18.28 -7.75
N ARG A 115 -29.97 17.12 -7.34
CA ARG A 115 -29.29 16.19 -6.43
C ARG A 115 -27.92 15.74 -6.94
N THR A 116 -27.81 15.46 -8.24
CA THR A 116 -26.53 15.08 -8.86
C THR A 116 -25.53 16.23 -8.85
N MET A 117 -26.00 17.45 -9.11
CA MET A 117 -25.17 18.66 -9.06
C MET A 117 -24.64 18.90 -7.65
N ASP A 118 -25.48 18.77 -6.63
CA ASP A 118 -25.09 18.97 -5.23
C ASP A 118 -24.01 17.98 -4.79
N ILE A 119 -24.16 16.70 -5.16
CA ILE A 119 -23.16 15.64 -4.92
C ILE A 119 -21.83 15.98 -5.61
N MET A 120 -21.89 16.37 -6.90
CA MET A 120 -20.70 16.69 -7.68
C MET A 120 -19.99 17.93 -7.15
N GLN A 121 -20.74 18.98 -6.80
CA GLN A 121 -20.25 20.21 -6.21
C GLN A 121 -19.62 19.94 -4.83
N ALA A 122 -20.26 19.12 -4.00
CA ALA A 122 -19.70 18.75 -2.70
C ALA A 122 -18.35 18.03 -2.85
N ALA A 123 -18.27 17.01 -3.72
CA ALA A 123 -17.06 16.23 -3.90
C ALA A 123 -15.91 17.07 -4.51
N LEU A 124 -16.16 17.75 -5.65
CA LEU A 124 -15.13 18.52 -6.35
C LEU A 124 -14.77 19.82 -5.61
N GLY A 125 -15.77 20.52 -5.08
CA GLY A 125 -15.58 21.78 -4.36
C GLY A 125 -14.79 21.58 -3.08
N SER A 126 -15.13 20.56 -2.28
CA SER A 126 -14.39 20.24 -1.06
C SER A 126 -12.92 19.90 -1.36
N MET A 127 -12.66 19.11 -2.42
CA MET A 127 -11.31 18.79 -2.86
C MET A 127 -10.51 20.03 -3.30
N MET A 128 -11.13 20.94 -4.06
CA MET A 128 -10.48 22.18 -4.45
C MET A 128 -10.16 23.07 -3.24
N ILE A 129 -11.09 23.20 -2.30
CA ILE A 129 -10.90 23.99 -1.08
C ILE A 129 -9.77 23.41 -0.22
N MET A 130 -9.73 22.09 -0.04
CA MET A 130 -8.66 21.44 0.74
C MET A 130 -7.28 21.63 0.13
N ARG A 131 -7.18 21.66 -1.20
CA ARG A 131 -5.93 21.91 -1.92
C ARG A 131 -5.55 23.39 -1.97
N SER A 132 -6.49 24.29 -1.69
CA SER A 132 -6.23 25.73 -1.69
C SER A 132 -5.31 26.14 -0.54
N SER A 133 -4.43 27.11 -0.82
CA SER A 133 -3.52 27.73 0.15
C SER A 133 -3.93 29.19 0.28
N PHE A 134 -4.63 29.53 1.37
CA PHE A 134 -5.27 30.83 1.50
C PHE A 134 -4.32 31.95 1.95
N ILE A 135 -3.15 31.64 2.54
CA ILE A 135 -2.20 32.64 3.01
C ILE A 135 -0.76 32.15 2.78
N LYS A 136 0.03 32.93 2.03
CA LYS A 136 1.50 32.79 1.97
C LYS A 136 2.12 33.79 2.92
N LEU A 137 2.64 33.33 4.06
CA LEU A 137 3.26 34.22 5.04
C LEU A 137 4.79 34.01 5.01
N GLY A 138 5.52 35.03 4.56
CA GLY A 138 6.99 35.08 4.69
C GLY A 138 7.73 35.55 3.43
N ASN A 139 8.65 36.49 3.62
CA ASN A 139 9.50 37.07 2.57
C ASN A 139 10.68 36.17 2.17
N ASP A 140 10.83 34.97 2.78
CA ASP A 140 11.90 34.01 2.41
C ASP A 140 11.66 32.56 2.84
N SER A 141 10.53 32.25 3.50
CA SER A 141 10.08 30.88 3.73
C SER A 141 8.61 30.77 3.38
N GLN A 142 8.34 30.19 2.20
CA GLN A 142 7.00 29.92 1.71
C GLN A 142 6.33 28.85 2.57
N THR A 143 5.87 29.23 3.76
CA THR A 143 4.95 28.40 4.54
C THR A 143 3.54 28.76 4.10
N ASP A 144 2.98 27.92 3.24
CA ASP A 144 1.56 27.96 2.90
C ASP A 144 0.76 27.67 4.19
N LEU A 145 0.14 28.70 4.77
CA LEU A 145 -0.83 28.56 5.84
C LEU A 145 -2.20 28.36 5.20
N GLY A 146 -2.67 27.11 5.17
CA GLY A 146 -3.96 26.71 4.61
C GLY A 146 -4.34 25.27 4.96
N LEU A 147 -5.54 24.84 4.58
CA LEU A 147 -6.05 23.47 4.79
C LEU A 147 -5.13 22.40 4.17
N ASN A 148 -4.38 22.77 3.12
CA ASN A 148 -3.38 21.95 2.46
C ASN A 148 -2.23 21.51 3.39
N ILE A 149 -1.95 22.22 4.50
CA ILE A 149 -0.87 21.81 5.43
C ILE A 149 -1.14 20.45 6.06
N VAL A 150 -2.41 20.15 6.35
CA VAL A 150 -2.84 18.86 6.91
C VAL A 150 -2.58 17.75 5.90
N LEU A 151 -2.94 17.97 4.63
CA LEU A 151 -2.68 17.03 3.54
C LEU A 151 -1.17 16.83 3.33
N LYS A 152 -0.38 17.90 3.30
CA LYS A 152 1.08 17.80 3.17
C LYS A 152 1.71 16.96 4.28
N LYS A 153 1.22 17.09 5.53
CA LYS A 153 1.70 16.26 6.64
C LYS A 153 1.31 14.80 6.49
N LEU A 154 0.06 14.50 6.10
CA LEU A 154 -0.37 13.13 5.81
C LEU A 154 0.43 12.52 4.66
N LEU A 155 0.61 13.25 3.57
CA LEU A 155 1.43 12.87 2.42
C LEU A 155 2.88 12.59 2.82
N ALA A 156 3.47 13.37 3.73
CA ALA A 156 4.80 13.09 4.25
C ALA A 156 4.87 11.80 5.10
N MET A 157 3.79 11.45 5.80
CA MET A 157 3.69 10.15 6.49
C MET A 157 3.57 9.01 5.49
N VAL A 158 2.79 9.18 4.43
CA VAL A 158 2.70 8.21 3.32
C VAL A 158 4.07 8.01 2.68
N ASP A 159 4.77 9.11 2.36
CA ASP A 159 6.12 9.08 1.80
C ASP A 159 7.08 8.23 2.66
N ARG A 160 7.03 8.40 3.98
CA ARG A 160 7.86 7.64 4.93
C ARG A 160 7.51 6.15 4.96
N GLU A 161 6.24 5.79 4.89
CA GLU A 161 5.84 4.38 4.90
C GLU A 161 6.21 3.69 3.58
N VAL A 162 6.01 4.37 2.45
CA VAL A 162 6.47 3.91 1.14
C VAL A 162 7.98 3.72 1.13
N ASP A 163 8.74 4.67 1.68
CA ASP A 163 10.19 4.53 1.80
C ASP A 163 10.59 3.34 2.68
N ARG A 164 9.87 3.05 3.77
CA ARG A 164 10.12 1.88 4.62
C ARG A 164 9.92 0.56 3.88
N VAL A 165 8.83 0.43 3.13
CA VAL A 165 8.56 -0.76 2.30
C VAL A 165 9.65 -0.91 1.24
N ARG A 166 9.99 0.18 0.56
CA ARG A 166 11.05 0.21 -0.46
C ARG A 166 12.42 -0.10 0.13
N ALA A 167 12.76 0.42 1.30
CA ALA A 167 14.01 0.14 1.99
C ALA A 167 14.15 -1.35 2.33
N THR A 168 13.04 -1.99 2.76
CA THR A 168 13.01 -3.43 3.02
C THR A 168 13.27 -4.24 1.75
N LYS A 169 12.63 -3.87 0.63
CA LYS A 169 12.87 -4.51 -0.68
C LYS A 169 14.32 -4.34 -1.13
N ARG A 170 14.82 -3.09 -1.17
CA ARG A 170 16.21 -2.75 -1.55
C ARG A 170 17.24 -3.52 -0.72
N SER A 171 17.03 -3.62 0.59
CA SER A 171 17.93 -4.35 1.49
C SER A 171 17.99 -5.84 1.14
N LYS A 172 16.83 -6.47 0.86
CA LYS A 172 16.76 -7.88 0.44
C LYS A 172 17.46 -8.08 -0.90
N ASP A 173 17.19 -7.21 -1.88
CA ASP A 173 17.75 -7.29 -3.22
C ASP A 173 19.29 -7.17 -3.18
N VAL A 174 19.82 -6.15 -2.49
CA VAL A 174 21.28 -5.98 -2.32
C VAL A 174 21.92 -7.16 -1.60
N THR A 175 21.25 -7.71 -0.58
CA THR A 175 21.77 -8.87 0.16
C THR A 175 21.86 -10.12 -0.71
N ALA A 176 20.87 -10.34 -1.57
CA ALA A 176 20.82 -11.44 -2.51
C ALA A 176 21.84 -11.27 -3.64
N LEU A 177 21.90 -10.09 -4.26
CA LEU A 177 22.80 -9.79 -5.37
C LEU A 177 24.28 -9.86 -4.96
N LEU A 178 24.62 -9.41 -3.74
CA LEU A 178 25.99 -9.43 -3.22
C LEU A 178 26.27 -10.66 -2.33
N LYS A 179 25.45 -11.70 -2.43
CA LYS A 179 25.72 -12.98 -1.78
C LYS A 179 26.94 -13.61 -2.47
N GLY A 180 27.94 -13.97 -1.69
CA GLY A 180 29.20 -14.53 -2.21
C GLY A 180 30.26 -13.51 -2.66
N THR A 181 29.94 -12.21 -2.76
CA THR A 181 30.95 -11.19 -3.07
C THR A 181 31.70 -10.71 -1.81
N SER A 182 32.96 -10.33 -1.99
CA SER A 182 33.75 -9.67 -0.95
C SER A 182 33.52 -8.15 -0.96
N TYR A 183 33.81 -7.48 0.17
CA TYR A 183 33.78 -6.02 0.23
C TYR A 183 34.73 -5.39 -0.79
N SER A 184 35.93 -5.95 -0.95
CA SER A 184 36.94 -5.47 -1.90
C SER A 184 36.44 -5.54 -3.34
N ASP A 185 35.83 -6.66 -3.74
CA ASP A 185 35.30 -6.82 -5.09
C ASP A 185 34.12 -5.88 -5.35
N THR A 186 33.22 -5.74 -4.36
CA THR A 186 32.09 -4.81 -4.46
C THR A 186 32.59 -3.38 -4.65
N ARG A 187 33.53 -2.96 -3.80
CA ARG A 187 34.07 -1.60 -3.80
C ARG A 187 34.87 -1.27 -5.06
N ASN A 188 35.78 -2.17 -5.46
CA ASN A 188 36.77 -1.86 -6.49
C ASN A 188 36.32 -2.26 -7.89
N LYS A 189 35.53 -3.34 -8.01
CA LYS A 189 35.10 -3.88 -9.32
C LYS A 189 33.66 -3.49 -9.62
N VAL A 190 32.72 -3.92 -8.78
CA VAL A 190 31.27 -3.76 -9.06
C VAL A 190 30.90 -2.28 -9.16
N ILE A 191 31.25 -1.47 -8.16
CA ILE A 191 30.93 -0.04 -8.17
C ILE A 191 31.57 0.68 -9.36
N THR A 192 32.84 0.41 -9.63
CA THR A 192 33.56 1.01 -10.77
C THR A 192 32.88 0.66 -12.09
N TYR A 193 32.59 -0.63 -12.31
CA TYR A 193 31.91 -1.10 -13.51
C TYR A 193 30.52 -0.46 -13.67
N CYS A 194 29.71 -0.42 -12.60
CA CYS A 194 28.42 0.26 -12.61
C CYS A 194 28.53 1.75 -13.01
N LEU A 195 29.54 2.46 -12.51
CA LEU A 195 29.75 3.88 -12.83
C LEU A 195 30.27 4.11 -14.26
N ASP A 196 30.91 3.11 -14.86
CA ASP A 196 31.44 3.18 -16.22
C ASP A 196 30.39 2.82 -17.27
N VAL A 197 29.48 1.89 -16.95
CA VAL A 197 28.33 1.53 -17.82
C VAL A 197 27.28 2.66 -17.84
N MET A 198 27.15 3.41 -16.76
CA MET A 198 26.17 4.49 -16.64
C MET A 198 26.60 5.77 -17.37
N GLN A 199 25.82 6.20 -18.36
CA GLN A 199 26.17 7.34 -19.23
C GLN A 199 25.77 8.72 -18.67
N ASN A 200 24.81 8.78 -17.74
CA ASN A 200 24.18 10.04 -17.29
C ASN A 200 24.26 10.28 -15.77
N ILE A 201 25.37 9.91 -15.11
CA ILE A 201 25.56 10.22 -13.69
C ILE A 201 26.15 11.63 -13.55
N SER A 202 25.50 12.48 -12.75
CA SER A 202 25.98 13.84 -12.50
C SER A 202 27.31 13.83 -11.73
N PRO A 203 28.17 14.86 -11.92
CA PRO A 203 29.43 14.95 -11.18
C PRO A 203 29.22 15.05 -9.66
N ASP A 204 28.10 15.62 -9.22
CA ASP A 204 27.75 15.74 -7.80
C ASP A 204 27.34 14.40 -7.19
N GLU A 205 26.57 13.57 -7.89
CA GLU A 205 26.26 12.21 -7.46
C GLU A 205 27.53 11.35 -7.34
N ARG A 206 28.42 11.42 -8.34
CA ARG A 206 29.70 10.68 -8.32
C ARG A 206 30.58 11.14 -7.15
N ARG A 207 30.59 12.45 -6.84
CA ARG A 207 31.35 13.00 -5.70
C ARG A 207 30.73 12.57 -4.37
N LYS A 208 29.41 12.66 -4.22
CA LYS A 208 28.68 12.25 -3.03
C LYS A 208 28.87 10.76 -2.75
N LEU A 209 28.75 9.91 -3.77
CA LEU A 209 29.01 8.48 -3.65
C LEU A 209 30.43 8.21 -3.15
N LYS A 210 31.46 8.82 -3.76
CA LYS A 210 32.85 8.68 -3.32
C LYS A 210 33.06 9.12 -1.87
N PHE A 211 32.42 10.22 -1.46
CA PHE A 211 32.49 10.71 -0.09
C PHE A 211 31.89 9.71 0.91
N GLU A 212 30.69 9.22 0.66
CA GLU A 212 30.02 8.24 1.54
C GLU A 212 30.77 6.90 1.58
N LEU A 213 31.29 6.47 0.44
CA LEU A 213 32.13 5.29 0.32
C LEU A 213 33.44 5.39 1.12
N ASN A 214 34.12 6.53 1.08
CA ASN A 214 35.30 6.77 1.92
C ASN A 214 34.93 6.82 3.41
N ALA A 215 33.74 7.32 3.76
CA ALA A 215 33.26 7.29 5.14
C ALA A 215 33.03 5.85 5.63
N ILE A 216 32.57 4.92 4.78
CA ILE A 216 32.48 3.48 5.11
C ILE A 216 33.86 2.86 5.33
N ASP A 217 34.87 3.26 4.54
CA ASP A 217 36.24 2.77 4.72
C ASP A 217 36.85 3.25 6.03
N ALA A 218 36.57 4.50 6.40
CA ALA A 218 37.06 5.15 7.61
C ALA A 218 36.38 4.66 8.91
N GLN A 219 35.34 3.81 8.82
CA GLN A 219 34.74 3.20 10.00
C GLN A 219 35.74 2.27 10.71
N ASP A 220 35.65 2.18 12.03
CA ASP A 220 36.50 1.32 12.87
C ASP A 220 36.45 -0.14 12.42
N GLU A 221 37.59 -0.84 12.52
CA GLU A 221 37.74 -2.26 12.12
C GLU A 221 36.75 -3.21 12.84
N CYS A 222 36.14 -2.77 13.94
CA CYS A 222 35.09 -3.50 14.64
C CYS A 222 33.78 -3.64 13.84
N VAL A 223 33.58 -2.84 12.78
CA VAL A 223 32.43 -2.98 11.88
C VAL A 223 32.64 -4.14 10.92
N ASP A 224 31.76 -5.13 10.99
CA ASP A 224 31.75 -6.33 10.13
C ASP A 224 31.87 -5.97 8.63
N ARG A 225 32.79 -6.65 7.93
CA ARG A 225 33.02 -6.49 6.49
C ARG A 225 31.77 -6.77 5.68
N THR A 226 30.88 -7.62 6.17
CA THR A 226 29.59 -7.91 5.55
C THR A 226 28.68 -6.69 5.58
N THR A 227 28.63 -5.97 6.71
CA THR A 227 27.86 -4.72 6.85
C THR A 227 28.40 -3.62 5.95
N ARG A 228 29.73 -3.50 5.80
CA ARG A 228 30.36 -2.54 4.87
C ARG A 228 30.02 -2.86 3.42
N LYS A 229 30.02 -4.15 3.06
CA LYS A 229 29.61 -4.65 1.73
C LYS A 229 28.19 -4.28 1.38
N TYR A 230 27.23 -4.60 2.24
CA TYR A 230 25.83 -4.29 1.95
C TYR A 230 25.55 -2.79 1.99
N SER A 231 26.22 -2.03 2.86
CA SER A 231 26.14 -0.57 2.86
C SER A 231 26.64 0.03 1.54
N ALA A 232 27.83 -0.37 1.07
CA ALA A 232 28.38 0.10 -0.21
C ALA A 232 27.51 -0.34 -1.41
N GLY A 233 26.98 -1.56 -1.37
CA GLY A 233 26.01 -2.08 -2.34
C GLY A 233 24.72 -1.26 -2.41
N LEU A 234 24.18 -0.84 -1.25
CA LEU A 234 22.97 -0.04 -1.17
C LEU A 234 23.18 1.38 -1.72
N LEU A 235 24.37 1.97 -1.50
CA LEU A 235 24.72 3.28 -2.06
C LEU A 235 24.70 3.27 -3.59
N ILE A 236 25.35 2.26 -4.21
CA ILE A 236 25.35 2.16 -5.67
C ILE A 236 23.99 1.77 -6.21
N TYR A 237 23.26 0.87 -5.54
CA TYR A 237 21.89 0.49 -5.90
C TYR A 237 20.98 1.71 -6.05
N ASN A 238 21.09 2.69 -5.15
CA ASN A 238 20.25 3.90 -5.21
C ASN A 238 20.51 4.79 -6.43
N ILE A 239 21.68 4.65 -7.05
CA ILE A 239 22.08 5.45 -8.23
C ILE A 239 21.76 4.68 -9.51
N VAL A 240 22.09 3.39 -9.57
CA VAL A 240 22.02 2.61 -10.82
C VAL A 240 20.80 1.70 -10.93
N GLY A 241 20.12 1.45 -9.81
CA GLY A 241 18.98 0.54 -9.74
C GLY A 241 19.37 -0.94 -9.67
N GLN A 242 18.34 -1.79 -9.53
CA GLN A 242 18.50 -3.23 -9.37
C GLN A 242 19.14 -3.90 -10.59
N SER A 243 18.60 -3.63 -11.78
CA SER A 243 19.00 -4.33 -13.01
C SER A 243 20.46 -4.10 -13.36
N VAL A 244 20.95 -2.86 -13.24
CA VAL A 244 22.34 -2.52 -13.54
C VAL A 244 23.29 -3.16 -12.54
N LEU A 245 22.93 -3.14 -11.24
CA LEU A 245 23.74 -3.78 -10.21
C LEU A 245 23.81 -5.30 -10.40
N GLU A 246 22.69 -5.92 -10.77
CA GLU A 246 22.62 -7.34 -11.07
C GLU A 246 23.50 -7.72 -12.26
N SER A 247 23.37 -7.01 -13.38
CA SER A 247 24.21 -7.23 -14.56
C SER A 247 25.69 -7.06 -14.24
N ALA A 248 26.06 -6.03 -13.46
CA ALA A 248 27.45 -5.80 -13.07
C ALA A 248 28.05 -6.97 -12.27
N VAL A 249 27.31 -7.53 -11.31
CA VAL A 249 27.78 -8.68 -10.52
C VAL A 249 27.90 -9.93 -11.39
N ARG A 250 26.96 -10.12 -12.32
CA ARG A 250 26.93 -11.24 -13.27
C ARG A 250 28.11 -11.17 -14.25
N ASP A 251 28.32 -10.03 -14.89
CA ASP A 251 29.35 -9.81 -15.91
C ASP A 251 30.77 -9.91 -15.34
N LEU A 252 30.95 -9.52 -14.07
CA LEU A 252 32.22 -9.66 -13.35
C LEU A 252 32.47 -11.09 -12.84
N GLY A 253 31.54 -12.04 -13.07
CA GLY A 253 31.63 -13.42 -12.61
C GLY A 253 31.60 -13.55 -11.08
N LEU A 254 31.02 -12.57 -10.39
CA LEU A 254 30.96 -12.51 -8.93
C LEU A 254 29.63 -13.05 -8.38
N TYR A 255 28.69 -13.40 -9.26
CA TYR A 255 27.39 -13.93 -8.90
C TYR A 255 27.51 -15.40 -8.45
N SER A 256 27.18 -15.69 -7.20
CA SER A 256 26.89 -17.07 -6.79
C SER A 256 25.48 -17.39 -7.26
N SER A 257 25.31 -18.37 -8.16
CA SER A 257 24.03 -18.75 -8.76
C SER A 257 22.91 -18.84 -7.72
N VAL A 258 21.99 -17.87 -7.76
CA VAL A 258 20.59 -18.13 -7.45
C VAL A 258 19.92 -18.28 -8.80
N GLU A 259 19.57 -19.51 -9.16
CA GLU A 259 18.62 -19.77 -10.23
C GLU A 259 17.30 -19.09 -9.89
N CYS A 260 17.11 -17.85 -10.32
CA CYS A 260 15.78 -17.41 -10.72
C CYS A 260 15.57 -18.07 -12.08
N LYS A 261 14.81 -19.17 -12.10
CA LYS A 261 14.30 -19.75 -13.35
C LYS A 261 13.60 -18.62 -14.12
N GLU A 262 14.28 -18.12 -15.13
CA GLU A 262 13.65 -17.46 -16.25
C GLU A 262 12.79 -18.54 -16.90
N SER A 263 11.50 -18.55 -16.58
CA SER A 263 10.55 -19.38 -17.30
C SER A 263 10.41 -18.80 -18.70
N GLU A 264 11.34 -19.15 -19.59
CA GLU A 264 11.01 -19.29 -21.00
C GLU A 264 10.02 -20.45 -21.09
N LEU A 265 8.74 -20.12 -20.92
CA LEU A 265 7.64 -21.02 -21.13
C LEU A 265 7.40 -21.13 -22.65
N SER A 266 8.26 -21.88 -23.34
CA SER A 266 7.87 -22.48 -24.62
C SER A 266 7.08 -23.74 -24.28
N VAL A 267 5.79 -23.58 -23.97
CA VAL A 267 4.86 -24.71 -23.88
C VAL A 267 4.47 -25.07 -25.30
N ASP A 268 4.89 -26.26 -25.73
CA ASP A 268 4.32 -26.98 -26.84
C ASP A 268 2.88 -27.40 -26.44
N PRO A 269 1.82 -26.90 -27.10
CA PRO A 269 0.43 -27.16 -26.72
C PRO A 269 -0.01 -28.63 -26.77
N GLN A 270 0.83 -29.55 -27.26
CA GLN A 270 0.44 -30.95 -27.43
C GLN A 270 0.68 -31.82 -26.18
N GLU A 271 1.66 -31.53 -25.31
CA GLU A 271 1.94 -32.36 -24.12
C GLU A 271 0.94 -32.16 -22.98
N GLU A 272 0.33 -30.97 -22.86
CA GLU A 272 -0.62 -30.70 -21.76
C GLU A 272 -1.96 -31.42 -21.97
N PHE A 273 -2.34 -31.71 -23.23
CA PHE A 273 -3.60 -32.40 -23.54
C PHE A 273 -3.55 -33.92 -23.29
N GLU A 274 -2.38 -34.55 -23.42
CA GLU A 274 -2.24 -36.00 -23.15
C GLU A 274 -2.24 -36.29 -21.64
N SER A 275 -1.57 -35.48 -20.82
CA SER A 275 -1.55 -35.71 -19.36
C SER A 275 -2.91 -35.50 -18.69
N VAL A 276 -3.72 -34.57 -19.21
CA VAL A 276 -5.08 -34.32 -18.71
C VAL A 276 -6.03 -35.44 -19.12
N ARG A 277 -5.82 -36.06 -20.30
CA ARG A 277 -6.62 -37.19 -20.76
C ARG A 277 -6.37 -38.44 -19.90
N ASP A 278 -5.11 -38.75 -19.61
CA ASP A 278 -4.75 -39.93 -18.82
C ASP A 278 -5.27 -39.82 -17.38
N THR A 279 -5.25 -38.60 -16.80
CA THR A 279 -5.79 -38.35 -15.45
C THR A 279 -7.32 -38.48 -15.39
N PHE A 280 -8.03 -38.23 -16.51
CA PHE A 280 -9.48 -38.31 -16.56
C PHE A 280 -9.99 -39.74 -16.78
N GLU A 281 -9.24 -40.59 -17.49
CA GLU A 281 -9.58 -42.02 -17.63
C GLU A 281 -9.42 -42.79 -16.30
N ASP A 282 -8.40 -42.46 -15.49
CA ASP A 282 -8.18 -43.10 -14.18
C ASP A 282 -9.28 -42.78 -13.14
N MET A 283 -9.97 -41.64 -13.28
CA MET A 283 -11.07 -41.27 -12.36
C MET A 283 -12.39 -42.01 -12.63
N LEU A 284 -12.59 -42.53 -13.84
CA LEU A 284 -13.84 -43.19 -14.22
C LEU A 284 -13.93 -44.67 -13.79
N ASP A 285 -12.82 -45.25 -13.32
CA ASP A 285 -12.71 -46.70 -13.05
C ASP A 285 -12.71 -47.10 -11.55
N THR A 286 -13.15 -46.22 -10.65
CA THR A 286 -13.24 -46.57 -9.21
C THR A 286 -14.59 -47.19 -8.83
N PRO A 287 -14.65 -48.45 -8.35
CA PRO A 287 -15.89 -49.07 -7.91
C PRO A 287 -16.34 -48.52 -6.54
N SER A 288 -17.67 -48.36 -6.41
CA SER A 288 -18.35 -47.77 -5.26
C SER A 288 -18.19 -48.58 -3.96
N PRO A 289 -18.08 -47.93 -2.78
CA PRO A 289 -17.94 -48.61 -1.51
C PRO A 289 -19.30 -49.12 -0.98
N PRO A 290 -19.33 -50.26 -0.24
CA PRO A 290 -20.55 -50.85 0.29
C PRO A 290 -21.09 -50.09 1.52
N PRO A 291 -22.40 -50.20 1.81
CA PRO A 291 -23.02 -49.51 2.94
C PRO A 291 -22.79 -50.30 4.23
N ASN A 292 -22.19 -49.66 5.24
CA ASN A 292 -22.06 -50.26 6.57
C ASN A 292 -23.02 -49.58 7.55
N GLY A 293 -23.87 -50.40 8.16
CA GLY A 293 -24.84 -50.02 9.18
C GLY A 293 -24.32 -50.18 10.61
N ASN A 294 -25.25 -49.88 11.53
CA ASN A 294 -25.23 -50.06 12.98
C ASN A 294 -24.52 -49.02 13.87
N SER A 295 -25.36 -48.10 14.36
CA SER A 295 -25.80 -48.00 15.76
C SER A 295 -24.78 -48.26 16.87
N LYS A 296 -24.52 -47.24 17.69
CA LYS A 296 -24.61 -47.36 19.16
C LYS A 296 -24.81 -46.00 19.84
N SER A 297 -25.84 -45.99 20.66
CA SER A 297 -26.36 -44.99 21.59
C SER A 297 -25.62 -45.01 22.94
N VAL A 298 -25.29 -43.83 23.49
CA VAL A 298 -25.03 -43.50 24.91
C VAL A 298 -25.18 -41.95 24.99
N GLU A 299 -26.32 -41.33 25.36
CA GLU A 299 -26.81 -40.99 26.73
C GLU A 299 -25.68 -40.57 27.70
N GLU A 300 -25.66 -39.49 28.49
CA GLU A 300 -26.61 -38.47 28.93
C GLU A 300 -25.83 -37.51 29.87
N GLY A 301 -26.31 -36.27 30.06
CA GLY A 301 -25.99 -35.41 31.22
C GLY A 301 -24.79 -34.48 31.09
N SER A 302 -24.79 -33.24 31.58
CA SER A 302 -25.76 -32.45 32.32
C SER A 302 -25.21 -31.01 32.42
N GLU A 303 -25.98 -30.00 32.04
CA GLU A 303 -25.90 -28.61 32.54
C GLU A 303 -26.39 -28.55 34.01
N PRO A 304 -26.39 -27.40 34.74
CA PRO A 304 -25.97 -26.02 34.43
C PRO A 304 -25.00 -25.47 35.55
N THR A 305 -24.54 -24.21 35.60
CA THR A 305 -25.23 -23.09 36.29
C THR A 305 -24.34 -21.84 36.29
N GLU A 306 -24.98 -20.68 36.16
CA GLU A 306 -24.52 -19.30 36.37
C GLU A 306 -23.79 -19.04 37.71
N THR A 307 -23.03 -17.93 37.81
CA THR A 307 -23.27 -16.81 38.77
C THR A 307 -22.22 -15.69 38.65
N GLN A 308 -22.72 -14.49 38.33
CA GLN A 308 -22.45 -13.11 38.84
C GLN A 308 -21.16 -12.82 39.64
N ALA A 309 -20.34 -11.82 39.29
CA ALA A 309 -20.46 -10.35 39.52
C ALA A 309 -20.13 -9.88 40.95
N ASP A 310 -19.05 -9.08 41.10
CA ASP A 310 -18.88 -7.91 42.01
C ASP A 310 -17.51 -7.26 41.69
N LYS A 311 -17.38 -5.95 41.36
CA LYS A 311 -17.27 -4.76 42.24
C LYS A 311 -16.22 -4.97 43.36
N ALA A 312 -15.29 -4.08 43.69
CA ALA A 312 -15.30 -2.63 43.71
C ALA A 312 -13.89 -2.08 44.09
N ILE A 313 -13.64 -0.82 43.69
CA ILE A 313 -13.01 0.28 44.46
C ILE A 313 -11.58 0.07 45.02
N GLU A 314 -10.62 0.80 44.43
CA GLU A 314 -9.84 1.86 45.11
C GLU A 314 -9.36 2.90 44.08
#